data_AF-A0A522VH76-F1
#
_entry.id   AF-A0A522VH76-F1
#
_cell.length_a   1.000
_cell.length_b   1.000
_cell.length_c   1.000
_cell.angle_alpha   90.00
_cell.angle_beta   90.00
_cell.angle_gamma   90.00
#
_symmetry.space_group_name_H-M   'P 1'
#
loop_
_entity.id
_entity.type
_entity.pdbx_description
1 polymer ?
#
loop_
_entity_poly.entity_id
_entity_poly.type
_entity_poly.pdbx_seq_one_letter_code
_entity_poly.pdbx_strand_id
1 'polypeptide(L)'
;EWLTISRIQDVEGGSIKFAGIFSDISERKKAEERIRNLAYFDVLTGLPNRRLFNDRLSMAINSAKRHHQHLAILFLDLDLFKRINDTLGHSVGDRVLEEMSNRLKICMRDADTVSRMGGDEFTILMSEVQEVEDAVRLARRIIESIREPFLIEDRELFITTSIGISVFPEDGDSPEVLVKNADIAMYRAKDLGRNSYQLYTPQMNAKSFERLAMENEMRKAIERGEFILNYQVKMNLDTGGIAGAEALVRWKHPDLGLVPPADFIPLAEDTGLIIPLGEWVLRAACQQNKAWQDRGLPPIRMAVNISPHQFNQADLVGRVRGILAETGLEPSFLELEVTESVLMEHMDIAAFMLNELRSLGVVTSIDDFGTGYSSLAYLKRIPIDALKIDASFMHEITTDEGDAEIVSAIIGLAHNLRLKVVAEGVETEEQIAFLRSHGCDEIQGYLVSRPVSAENFEQLFEQDLLFQPPGVRSRPAKRKK
;
A
#
# COMPACT_ATOMS: atom_id res chain seq x y z
N GLU A 1 49.56 25.30 18.58
CA GLU A 1 50.64 26.20 18.12
C GLU A 1 51.68 25.40 17.36
N TRP A 2 52.34 26.02 16.38
CA TRP A 2 53.51 25.47 15.71
C TRP A 2 54.70 26.37 16.02
N LEU A 3 55.76 25.81 16.59
CA LEU A 3 57.00 26.52 16.88
C LEU A 3 58.04 26.25 15.79
N THR A 4 58.54 27.33 15.18
CA THR A 4 59.73 27.29 14.33
C THR A 4 60.86 28.02 15.05
N ILE A 5 62.01 27.36 15.23
CA ILE A 5 63.20 27.96 15.84
C ILE A 5 64.27 28.12 14.77
N SER A 6 64.75 29.36 14.58
CA SER A 6 65.84 29.67 13.66
C SER A 6 67.04 30.19 14.43
N ARG A 7 68.22 29.66 14.09
CA ARG A 7 69.50 30.14 14.63
C ARG A 7 69.93 31.37 13.84
N ILE A 8 70.20 32.46 14.54
CA ILE A 8 70.74 33.70 14.00
C ILE A 8 72.17 33.83 14.51
N GLN A 9 73.14 33.88 13.60
CA GLN A 9 74.56 34.00 13.92
C GLN A 9 75.06 35.37 13.48
N ASP A 10 75.71 36.08 14.41
CA ASP A 10 76.29 37.39 14.15
C ASP A 10 77.51 37.27 13.22
N VAL A 11 77.66 38.21 12.28
CA VAL A 11 78.68 38.15 11.20
C VAL A 11 80.09 38.29 11.75
N GLU A 12 80.25 38.93 12.91
CA GLU A 12 81.53 39.09 13.62
C GLU A 12 81.80 38.01 14.70
N GLY A 13 81.04 36.91 14.71
CA GLY A 13 81.40 35.69 15.45
C GLY A 13 81.17 35.69 16.97
N GLY A 14 80.55 36.74 17.54
CA GLY A 14 80.47 36.90 19.00
C GLY A 14 79.23 36.33 19.70
N SER A 15 78.07 36.21 19.04
CA SER A 15 76.85 35.72 19.71
C SER A 15 75.93 34.90 18.80
N ILE A 16 75.41 33.78 19.34
CA ILE A 16 74.38 32.95 18.71
C ILE A 16 73.06 33.28 19.39
N LYS A 17 72.08 33.75 18.63
CA LYS A 17 70.71 34.00 19.11
C LYS A 17 69.76 33.00 18.47
N PHE A 18 68.71 32.63 19.18
CA PHE A 18 67.62 31.83 18.65
C PHE A 18 66.37 32.70 18.57
N ALA A 19 65.77 32.77 17.39
CA ALA A 19 64.45 33.36 17.22
C ALA A 19 63.42 32.23 17.17
N GLY A 20 62.43 32.27 18.07
CA GLY A 20 61.28 31.39 18.06
C GLY A 20 60.07 32.14 17.50
N ILE A 21 59.45 31.62 16.45
CA ILE A 21 58.17 32.11 15.94
C ILE A 21 57.09 31.11 16.34
N PHE A 22 56.10 31.59 17.07
CA PHE A 22 54.90 30.83 17.43
C PHE A 22 53.79 31.22 16.47
N SER A 23 53.34 30.28 15.65
CA SER A 23 52.16 30.47 14.82
C SER A 23 50.96 29.83 15.50
N ASP A 24 49.92 30.64 15.75
CA ASP A 24 48.62 30.12 16.15
C ASP A 24 48.00 29.39 14.94
N ILE A 25 47.72 28.11 15.13
CA ILE A 25 47.11 27.23 14.13
C ILE A 25 45.68 26.84 14.50
N SER A 26 45.08 27.51 15.50
CA SER A 26 43.76 27.18 16.02
C SER A 26 42.67 27.37 14.97
N GLU A 27 42.67 28.48 14.24
CA GLU A 27 41.71 28.70 13.15
C GLU A 27 41.85 27.69 12.03
N ARG A 28 43.10 27.36 11.66
CA ARG A 28 43.38 26.34 10.64
C ARG A 28 42.87 24.97 11.06
N LYS A 29 43.13 24.54 12.30
CA LYS A 29 42.61 23.26 12.81
C LYS A 29 41.08 23.24 12.86
N LYS A 30 40.44 24.32 13.31
CA LYS A 30 38.97 24.45 13.30
C LYS A 30 38.40 24.38 11.89
N ALA A 31 39.06 25.01 10.91
CA ALA A 31 38.66 24.94 9.51
C ALA A 31 38.82 23.53 8.94
N GLU A 32 39.95 22.88 9.19
CA GLU A 32 40.21 21.49 8.78
C GLU A 32 39.19 20.51 9.39
N GLU A 33 38.87 20.65 10.67
CA GLU A 33 37.85 19.86 11.36
C GLU A 33 36.45 20.11 10.79
N ARG A 34 36.10 21.36 10.50
CA ARG A 34 34.83 21.72 9.88
C ARG A 34 34.69 21.16 8.46
N ILE A 35 35.75 21.22 7.66
CA ILE A 35 35.80 20.61 6.33
C ILE A 35 35.62 19.09 6.44
N ARG A 36 36.30 18.45 7.39
CA ARG A 36 36.15 17.01 7.65
C ARG A 36 34.70 16.67 8.03
N ASN A 37 34.08 17.44 8.91
CA ASN A 37 32.71 17.20 9.33
C ASN A 37 31.74 17.32 8.15
N LEU A 38 31.86 18.36 7.32
CA LEU A 38 31.04 18.54 6.12
C LEU A 38 31.24 17.44 5.07
N ALA A 39 32.44 16.86 4.99
CA ALA A 39 32.75 15.82 4.02
C ALA A 39 32.22 14.43 4.41
N TYR A 40 32.10 14.14 5.70
CA TYR A 40 31.89 12.78 6.21
C TYR A 40 30.68 12.59 7.13
N PHE A 41 30.02 13.68 7.55
CA PHE A 41 28.87 13.62 8.44
C PHE A 41 27.67 14.37 7.84
N ASP A 42 26.47 13.89 8.15
CA ASP A 42 25.22 14.56 7.88
C ASP A 42 25.06 15.76 8.81
N VAL A 43 24.74 16.91 8.23
CA VAL A 43 24.73 18.20 8.96
C VAL A 43 23.57 18.28 9.96
N LEU A 44 22.44 17.63 9.64
CA LEU A 44 21.25 17.63 10.50
C LEU A 44 21.44 16.71 11.71
N THR A 45 21.78 15.45 11.46
CA THR A 45 21.77 14.41 12.50
C THR A 45 23.13 14.21 13.20
N GLY A 46 24.20 14.75 12.61
CA GLY A 46 25.58 14.51 13.04
C GLY A 46 26.04 13.06 12.86
N LEU A 47 25.26 12.21 12.20
CA LEU A 47 25.63 10.84 11.87
C LEU A 47 26.63 10.82 10.70
N PRO A 48 27.47 9.78 10.58
CA PRO A 48 28.17 9.48 9.34
C PRO A 48 27.24 9.57 8.12
N ASN A 49 27.73 10.20 7.05
CA ASN A 49 27.02 10.23 5.78
C ASN A 49 27.33 8.98 4.94
N ARG A 50 26.66 8.85 3.79
CA ARG A 50 26.88 7.74 2.83
C ARG A 50 28.35 7.50 2.49
N ARG A 51 29.17 8.54 2.38
CA ARG A 51 30.59 8.42 2.04
C ARG A 51 31.37 7.75 3.17
N LEU A 52 31.18 8.20 4.42
CA LEU A 52 31.86 7.60 5.57
C LEU A 52 31.37 6.18 5.86
N PHE A 53 30.08 5.93 5.66
CA PHE A 53 29.51 4.59 5.77
C PHE A 53 30.16 3.60 4.80
N ASN A 54 30.22 3.94 3.51
CA ASN A 54 30.81 3.07 2.48
C ASN A 54 32.30 2.80 2.72
N ASP A 55 33.04 3.79 3.20
CA ASP A 55 34.44 3.65 3.58
C ASP A 55 34.60 2.62 4.72
N ARG A 56 33.83 2.78 5.81
CA ARG A 56 33.82 1.84 6.93
C ARG A 56 33.37 0.44 6.54
N LEU A 57 32.33 0.32 5.71
CA LEU A 57 31.83 -0.95 5.22
C LEU A 57 32.88 -1.68 4.37
N SER A 58 33.58 -0.95 3.49
CA SER A 58 34.68 -1.51 2.69
C SER A 58 35.80 -2.04 3.59
N MET A 59 36.17 -1.30 4.64
CA MET A 59 37.15 -1.73 5.62
C MET A 59 36.68 -2.96 6.41
N ALA A 60 35.42 -2.99 6.84
CA ALA A 60 34.82 -4.09 7.59
C ALA A 60 34.77 -5.37 6.75
N ILE A 61 34.33 -5.31 5.49
CA ILE A 61 34.31 -6.45 4.57
C ILE A 61 35.73 -7.01 4.37
N ASN A 62 36.73 -6.14 4.17
CA ASN A 62 38.12 -6.59 4.02
C ASN A 62 38.66 -7.27 5.29
N SER A 63 38.25 -6.80 6.47
CA SER A 63 38.60 -7.44 7.74
C SER A 63 37.89 -8.79 7.89
N ALA A 64 36.59 -8.83 7.64
CA ALA A 64 35.75 -10.02 7.73
C ALA A 64 36.23 -11.13 6.79
N LYS A 65 36.62 -10.78 5.54
CA LYS A 65 37.25 -11.71 4.58
C LYS A 65 38.52 -12.36 5.13
N ARG A 66 39.37 -11.59 5.84
CA ARG A 66 40.63 -12.10 6.39
C ARG A 66 40.43 -12.99 7.62
N HIS A 67 39.41 -12.72 8.42
CA HIS A 67 39.17 -13.42 9.70
C HIS A 67 38.02 -14.44 9.62
N HIS A 68 37.42 -14.64 8.44
CA HIS A 68 36.24 -15.48 8.25
C HIS A 68 35.08 -15.12 9.21
N GLN A 69 34.84 -13.82 9.36
CA GLN A 69 33.75 -13.29 10.20
C GLN A 69 32.57 -12.87 9.33
N HIS A 70 31.39 -12.79 9.96
CA HIS A 70 30.18 -12.25 9.36
C HIS A 70 29.98 -10.81 9.80
N LEU A 71 29.33 -10.03 8.95
CA LEU A 71 28.83 -8.69 9.28
C LEU A 71 27.41 -8.56 8.73
N ALA A 72 26.64 -7.63 9.28
CA ALA A 72 25.29 -7.35 8.80
C ALA A 72 25.12 -5.86 8.49
N ILE A 73 24.32 -5.59 7.46
CA ILE A 73 23.82 -4.27 7.13
C ILE A 73 22.32 -4.26 7.40
N LEU A 74 21.86 -3.27 8.14
CA LEU A 74 20.45 -2.95 8.24
C LEU A 74 20.20 -1.65 7.47
N PHE A 75 19.23 -1.65 6.56
CA PHE A 75 18.74 -0.48 5.84
C PHE A 75 17.36 -0.13 6.40
N LEU A 76 17.18 1.12 6.83
CA LEU A 76 15.99 1.57 7.53
C LEU A 76 15.38 2.75 6.81
N ASP A 77 14.05 2.79 6.79
CA ASP A 77 13.26 3.89 6.25
C ASP A 77 12.13 4.22 7.22
N LEU A 78 11.86 5.51 7.43
CA LEU A 78 10.76 5.95 8.28
C LEU A 78 9.44 5.90 7.49
N ASP A 79 8.51 5.07 7.96
CA ASP A 79 7.25 4.87 7.26
C ASP A 79 6.43 6.17 7.23
N LEU A 80 5.94 6.53 6.04
CA LEU A 80 5.09 7.69 5.81
C LEU A 80 5.71 9.04 6.23
N PHE A 81 7.05 9.15 6.31
CA PHE A 81 7.72 10.39 6.70
C PHE A 81 7.36 11.59 5.81
N LYS A 82 7.13 11.35 4.52
CA LYS A 82 6.64 12.38 3.60
C LYS A 82 5.32 13.01 4.08
N ARG A 83 4.38 12.21 4.61
CA ARG A 83 3.11 12.71 5.16
C ARG A 83 3.34 13.66 6.33
N ILE A 84 4.36 13.40 7.15
CA ILE A 84 4.75 14.30 8.25
C ILE A 84 5.22 15.64 7.68
N ASN A 85 6.12 15.64 6.69
CA ASN A 85 6.58 16.87 6.05
C ASN A 85 5.44 17.65 5.40
N ASP A 86 4.56 16.96 4.67
CA ASP A 86 3.47 17.58 3.92
C ASP A 86 2.41 18.18 4.87
N THR A 87 2.18 17.55 6.04
CA THR A 87 1.14 17.96 7.00
C THR A 87 1.65 18.94 8.06
N LEU A 88 2.86 18.73 8.57
CA LEU A 88 3.41 19.43 9.73
C LEU A 88 4.60 20.35 9.39
N GLY A 89 5.08 20.29 8.15
CA GLY A 89 6.20 21.08 7.65
C GLY A 89 7.56 20.45 7.89
N HIS A 90 8.52 20.85 7.07
CA HIS A 90 9.89 20.32 7.07
C HIS A 90 10.63 20.51 8.40
N SER A 91 10.34 21.57 9.17
CA SER A 91 10.98 21.78 10.47
C SER A 91 10.63 20.68 11.48
N VAL A 92 9.39 20.20 11.48
CA VAL A 92 8.96 19.08 12.33
C VAL A 92 9.60 17.78 11.83
N GLY A 93 9.66 17.57 10.52
CA GLY A 93 10.35 16.44 9.92
C GLY A 93 11.84 16.38 10.30
N ASP A 94 12.53 17.51 10.29
CA ASP A 94 13.94 17.59 10.71
C ASP A 94 14.13 17.16 12.17
N ARG A 95 13.23 17.60 13.07
CA ARG A 95 13.23 17.19 14.49
C ARG A 95 12.96 15.70 14.68
N VAL A 96 12.08 15.13 13.87
CA VAL A 96 11.85 13.68 13.84
C VAL A 96 13.12 12.93 13.45
N LEU A 97 13.86 13.40 12.43
CA LEU A 97 15.10 12.77 11.99
C LEU A 97 16.21 12.87 13.05
N GLU A 98 16.31 13.99 13.75
CA GLU A 98 17.22 14.16 14.90
C GLU A 98 16.90 13.16 16.02
N GLU A 99 15.63 13.04 16.40
CA GLU A 99 15.19 12.12 17.46
C GLU A 99 15.37 10.65 17.05
N MET A 100 15.06 10.30 15.80
CA MET A 100 15.32 8.98 15.23
C MET A 100 16.82 8.64 15.35
N SER A 101 17.68 9.58 15.00
CA SER A 101 19.13 9.41 15.09
C SER A 101 19.60 9.14 16.53
N ASN A 102 18.99 9.80 17.52
CA ASN A 102 19.31 9.58 18.93
C ASN A 102 18.88 8.19 19.39
N ARG A 103 17.65 7.76 19.05
CA ARG A 103 17.15 6.42 19.37
C ARG A 103 18.00 5.31 18.75
N LEU A 104 18.39 5.48 17.49
CA LEU A 104 19.30 4.55 16.82
C LEU A 104 20.66 4.47 17.53
N LYS A 105 21.25 5.61 17.91
CA LYS A 105 22.52 5.63 18.67
C LYS A 105 22.40 4.88 20.01
N ILE A 106 21.29 5.06 20.74
CA ILE A 106 21.04 4.35 22.02
C ILE A 106 20.94 2.84 21.81
N CYS A 107 20.40 2.39 20.68
CA CYS A 107 20.33 0.98 20.36
C CYS A 107 21.71 0.37 20.04
N MET A 108 22.70 1.16 19.63
CA MET A 108 23.96 0.62 19.11
C MET A 108 25.01 0.31 20.18
N ARG A 109 25.93 -0.59 19.84
CA ARG A 109 27.21 -0.76 20.55
C ARG A 109 28.27 0.15 19.93
N ASP A 110 29.36 0.39 20.66
CA ASP A 110 30.47 1.24 20.17
C ASP A 110 31.12 0.73 18.87
N ALA A 111 31.05 -0.58 18.61
CA ALA A 111 31.59 -1.22 17.41
C ALA A 111 30.68 -1.09 16.16
N ASP A 112 29.42 -0.71 16.37
CA ASP A 112 28.44 -0.57 15.30
C ASP A 112 28.48 0.86 14.73
N THR A 113 28.12 1.02 13.46
CA THR A 113 28.04 2.33 12.82
C THR A 113 26.62 2.60 12.35
N VAL A 114 25.98 3.64 12.92
CA VAL A 114 24.75 4.23 12.35
C VAL A 114 25.13 5.32 11.38
N SER A 115 24.43 5.43 10.25
CA SER A 115 24.64 6.46 9.23
C SER A 115 23.30 6.93 8.67
N ARG A 116 23.28 8.13 8.09
CA ARG A 116 22.13 8.62 7.31
C ARG A 116 22.50 8.70 5.84
N MET A 117 21.72 8.07 4.98
CA MET A 117 21.99 8.02 3.54
C MET A 117 21.45 9.26 2.82
N GLY A 118 20.34 9.80 3.32
CA GLY A 118 19.63 10.97 2.78
C GLY A 118 18.13 10.83 3.07
N GLY A 119 17.37 11.93 3.01
CA GLY A 119 15.93 11.88 3.29
C GLY A 119 15.63 11.26 4.66
N ASP A 120 14.79 10.24 4.66
CA ASP A 120 14.34 9.39 5.76
C ASP A 120 15.11 8.06 5.89
N GLU A 121 16.16 7.87 5.10
CA GLU A 121 16.91 6.62 5.03
C GLU A 121 18.12 6.60 5.98
N PHE A 122 18.21 5.54 6.79
CA PHE A 122 19.31 5.27 7.69
C PHE A 122 19.94 3.90 7.38
N THR A 123 21.22 3.75 7.66
CA THR A 123 21.89 2.44 7.61
C THR A 123 22.66 2.16 8.88
N ILE A 124 22.73 0.87 9.22
CA ILE A 124 23.53 0.37 10.32
C ILE A 124 24.47 -0.70 9.80
N LEU A 125 25.74 -0.59 10.17
CA LEU A 125 26.75 -1.62 9.98
C LEU A 125 27.03 -2.28 11.34
N MET A 126 26.71 -3.57 11.44
CA MET A 126 27.17 -4.43 12.52
C MET A 126 28.48 -5.10 12.09
N SER A 127 29.60 -4.62 12.62
CA SER A 127 30.94 -5.01 12.16
C SER A 127 31.29 -6.47 12.48
N GLU A 128 30.66 -7.06 13.50
CA GLU A 128 30.87 -8.44 13.93
C GLU A 128 29.53 -9.08 14.30
N VAL A 129 29.18 -10.14 13.58
CA VAL A 129 27.95 -10.91 13.78
C VAL A 129 28.34 -12.38 13.96
N GLN A 130 27.81 -13.03 15.01
CA GLN A 130 28.04 -14.46 15.22
C GLN A 130 26.99 -15.28 14.48
N GLU A 131 25.73 -14.85 14.57
CA GLU A 131 24.59 -15.49 13.93
C GLU A 131 23.67 -14.43 13.32
N VAL A 132 22.96 -14.79 12.24
CA VAL A 132 21.99 -13.89 11.57
C VAL A 132 20.95 -13.34 12.57
N GLU A 133 20.62 -14.13 13.59
CA GLU A 133 19.74 -13.78 14.69
C GLU A 133 20.21 -12.56 15.52
N ASP A 134 21.52 -12.23 15.53
CA ASP A 134 22.01 -10.99 16.14
C ASP A 134 21.44 -9.76 15.45
N ALA A 135 21.44 -9.75 14.11
CA ALA A 135 20.90 -8.66 13.31
C ALA A 135 19.39 -8.56 13.46
N VAL A 136 18.70 -9.71 13.51
CA VAL A 136 17.27 -9.78 13.78
C VAL A 136 16.91 -9.22 15.16
N ARG A 137 17.67 -9.59 16.20
CA ARG A 137 17.49 -9.04 17.56
C ARG A 137 17.67 -7.53 17.57
N LEU A 138 18.67 -7.02 16.84
CA LEU A 138 18.88 -5.59 16.74
C LEU A 138 17.71 -4.89 16.03
N ALA A 139 17.24 -5.43 14.90
CA ALA A 139 16.11 -4.88 14.16
C ALA A 139 14.84 -4.80 15.01
N ARG A 140 14.52 -5.86 15.78
CA ARG A 140 13.36 -5.85 16.70
C ARG A 140 13.48 -4.76 17.76
N ARG A 141 14.65 -4.67 18.41
CA ARG A 141 14.91 -3.64 19.42
C ARG A 141 14.78 -2.22 18.85
N ILE A 142 15.21 -2.00 17.60
CA ILE A 142 15.04 -0.72 16.92
C ILE A 142 13.55 -0.42 16.69
N ILE A 143 12.80 -1.39 16.14
CA ILE A 143 11.36 -1.25 15.92
C ILE A 143 10.63 -0.93 17.24
N GLU A 144 10.95 -1.66 18.31
CA GLU A 144 10.39 -1.39 19.65
C GLU A 144 10.77 0.00 20.17
N SER A 145 12.02 0.44 19.99
CA SER A 145 12.43 1.79 20.38
C SER A 145 11.74 2.89 19.58
N ILE A 146 11.35 2.62 18.33
CA ILE A 146 10.69 3.60 17.45
C ILE A 146 9.18 3.65 17.71
N ARG A 147 8.58 2.55 18.19
CA ARG A 147 7.16 2.51 18.58
C ARG A 147 6.79 3.48 19.70
N GLU A 148 7.75 3.82 20.56
CA GLU A 148 7.55 4.86 21.57
C GLU A 148 7.23 6.22 20.90
N PRO A 149 6.31 7.03 21.43
CA PRO A 149 5.94 8.29 20.80
C PRO A 149 7.12 9.25 20.69
N PHE A 150 7.25 9.92 19.55
CA PHE A 150 8.21 10.98 19.32
C PHE A 150 7.63 12.27 19.90
N LEU A 151 8.24 12.79 20.97
CA LEU A 151 7.88 14.06 21.60
C LEU A 151 8.56 15.21 20.85
N ILE A 152 7.86 15.77 19.87
CA ILE A 152 8.36 16.90 19.07
C ILE A 152 7.54 18.14 19.41
N GLU A 153 8.21 19.12 20.03
CA GLU A 153 7.56 20.32 20.57
C GLU A 153 6.46 19.93 21.59
N ASP A 154 5.23 20.37 21.39
CA ASP A 154 4.07 20.05 22.26
C ASP A 154 3.23 18.87 21.71
N ARG A 155 3.80 18.03 20.84
CA ARG A 155 3.08 16.96 20.13
C ARG A 155 3.71 15.59 20.36
N GLU A 156 2.85 14.58 20.42
CA GLU A 156 3.21 13.17 20.35
C GLU A 156 2.97 12.65 18.93
N LEU A 157 4.02 12.15 18.28
CA LEU A 157 3.95 11.54 16.96
C LEU A 157 4.24 10.05 17.04
N PHE A 158 3.35 9.24 16.49
CA PHE A 158 3.54 7.79 16.36
C PHE A 158 4.09 7.50 14.97
N ILE A 159 5.32 7.01 14.92
CA ILE A 159 6.07 6.76 13.69
C ILE A 159 6.53 5.31 13.72
N THR A 160 6.58 4.66 12.56
CA THR A 160 7.10 3.30 12.41
C THR A 160 8.27 3.29 11.44
N THR A 161 9.00 2.18 11.39
CA THR A 161 10.10 2.00 10.43
C THR A 161 10.00 0.64 9.76
N SER A 162 10.41 0.60 8.50
CA SER A 162 10.63 -0.63 7.76
C SER A 162 12.13 -0.91 7.66
N ILE A 163 12.56 -2.13 7.97
CA ILE A 163 13.97 -2.52 8.05
C ILE A 163 14.27 -3.67 7.09
N GLY A 164 15.31 -3.53 6.28
CA GLY A 164 15.88 -4.60 5.48
C GLY A 164 17.24 -5.02 5.99
N ILE A 165 17.55 -6.31 5.96
CA ILE A 165 18.78 -6.87 6.52
C ILE A 165 19.50 -7.67 5.46
N SER A 166 20.79 -7.43 5.27
CA SER A 166 21.68 -8.29 4.46
C SER A 166 22.91 -8.70 5.25
N VAL A 167 23.39 -9.92 5.08
CA VAL A 167 24.52 -10.52 5.81
C VAL A 167 25.65 -10.87 4.85
N PHE A 168 26.87 -10.50 5.21
CA PHE A 168 28.08 -10.93 4.51
C PHE A 168 28.63 -12.21 5.16
N PRO A 169 29.12 -13.18 4.37
CA PRO A 169 29.26 -13.16 2.90
C PRO A 169 28.06 -13.66 2.09
N GLU A 170 27.00 -14.17 2.74
CA GLU A 170 25.89 -14.89 2.11
C GLU A 170 25.13 -14.05 1.08
N ASP A 171 24.87 -12.79 1.41
CA ASP A 171 24.04 -11.88 0.66
C ASP A 171 24.85 -10.93 -0.24
N GLY A 172 26.17 -11.07 -0.30
CA GLY A 172 27.03 -10.24 -1.16
C GLY A 172 28.46 -10.13 -0.67
N ASP A 173 29.37 -9.80 -1.59
CA ASP A 173 30.82 -9.74 -1.34
C ASP A 173 31.44 -8.34 -1.45
N SER A 174 30.61 -7.33 -1.75
CA SER A 174 30.99 -5.93 -1.95
C SER A 174 30.01 -4.98 -1.25
N PRO A 175 30.46 -3.77 -0.85
CA PRO A 175 29.60 -2.77 -0.22
C PRO A 175 28.33 -2.49 -1.02
N GLU A 176 28.46 -2.33 -2.34
CA GLU A 176 27.36 -2.00 -3.23
C GLU A 176 26.28 -3.08 -3.26
N VAL A 177 26.69 -4.35 -3.30
CA VAL A 177 25.77 -5.49 -3.36
C VAL A 177 25.04 -5.66 -2.04
N LEU A 178 25.74 -5.59 -0.90
CA LEU A 178 25.12 -5.75 0.41
C LEU A 178 24.13 -4.62 0.70
N VAL A 179 24.51 -3.36 0.45
CA VAL A 179 23.60 -2.22 0.64
C VAL A 179 22.36 -2.35 -0.25
N LYS A 180 22.54 -2.73 -1.52
CA LYS A 180 21.43 -2.97 -2.45
C LYS A 180 20.50 -4.07 -1.96
N ASN A 181 21.05 -5.18 -1.46
CA ASN A 181 20.25 -6.31 -1.00
C ASN A 181 19.51 -6.00 0.31
N ALA A 182 20.12 -5.23 1.22
CA ALA A 182 19.44 -4.71 2.39
C ALA A 182 18.29 -3.74 2.01
N ASP A 183 18.50 -2.85 1.03
CA ASP A 183 17.46 -1.95 0.51
C ASP A 183 16.26 -2.73 -0.08
N ILE A 184 16.53 -3.76 -0.89
CA ILE A 184 15.48 -4.65 -1.43
C ILE A 184 14.67 -5.33 -0.33
N ALA A 185 15.34 -5.81 0.72
CA ALA A 185 14.66 -6.39 1.87
C ALA A 185 13.82 -5.34 2.63
N MET A 186 14.28 -4.09 2.71
CA MET A 186 13.53 -3.01 3.36
C MET A 186 12.24 -2.70 2.60
N TYR A 187 12.30 -2.63 1.26
CA TYR A 187 11.10 -2.51 0.44
C TYR A 187 10.15 -3.69 0.62
N ARG A 188 10.68 -4.92 0.74
CA ARG A 188 9.85 -6.09 1.06
C ARG A 188 9.12 -5.93 2.41
N ALA A 189 9.77 -5.34 3.41
CA ALA A 189 9.14 -5.05 4.69
C ALA A 189 8.00 -4.04 4.54
N LYS A 190 8.16 -3.04 3.66
CA LYS A 190 7.08 -2.08 3.33
C LYS A 190 5.89 -2.77 2.66
N ASP A 191 6.14 -3.64 1.68
CA ASP A 191 5.10 -4.37 0.95
C ASP A 191 4.30 -5.33 1.85
N LEU A 192 4.94 -5.89 2.89
CA LEU A 192 4.31 -6.81 3.85
C LEU A 192 3.57 -6.11 4.99
N GLY A 193 3.32 -4.80 4.87
CA GLY A 193 2.53 -4.03 5.85
C GLY A 193 3.33 -3.07 6.71
N ARG A 194 4.60 -2.79 6.38
CA ARG A 194 5.49 -1.84 7.08
C ARG A 194 5.74 -2.24 8.55
N ASN A 195 6.34 -1.35 9.36
CA ASN A 195 6.59 -1.56 10.80
C ASN A 195 7.20 -2.93 11.16
N SER A 196 8.09 -3.43 10.30
CA SER A 196 8.63 -4.78 10.37
C SER A 196 10.04 -4.82 9.79
N TYR A 197 10.67 -5.97 9.90
CA TYR A 197 11.96 -6.23 9.27
C TYR A 197 11.86 -7.41 8.31
N GLN A 198 12.73 -7.43 7.29
CA GLN A 198 12.91 -8.58 6.42
C GLN A 198 14.40 -8.89 6.24
N LEU A 199 14.73 -10.17 6.25
CA LEU A 199 16.03 -10.66 5.82
C LEU A 199 16.02 -10.77 4.29
N TYR A 200 17.08 -10.30 3.65
CA TYR A 200 17.24 -10.48 2.22
C TYR A 200 17.24 -11.97 1.89
N THR A 201 16.53 -12.31 0.81
CA THR A 201 16.65 -13.61 0.16
C THR A 201 16.80 -13.40 -1.34
N PRO A 202 17.54 -14.24 -2.07
CA PRO A 202 17.71 -14.10 -3.52
C PRO A 202 16.40 -13.99 -4.30
N GLN A 203 15.32 -14.60 -3.80
CA GLN A 203 13.98 -14.53 -4.37
C GLN A 203 13.37 -13.11 -4.36
N MET A 204 13.84 -12.21 -3.48
CA MET A 204 13.37 -10.82 -3.42
C MET A 204 13.88 -9.97 -4.60
N ASN A 205 15.08 -10.29 -5.12
CA ASN A 205 15.63 -9.61 -6.30
C ASN A 205 14.75 -9.85 -7.54
N ALA A 206 14.29 -11.09 -7.75
CA ALA A 206 13.37 -11.44 -8.84
C ALA A 206 12.06 -10.63 -8.76
N LYS A 207 11.43 -10.59 -7.59
CA LYS A 207 10.15 -9.85 -7.40
C LYS A 207 10.28 -8.34 -7.61
N SER A 208 11.42 -7.75 -7.26
CA SER A 208 11.64 -6.30 -7.44
C SER A 208 11.81 -5.93 -8.93
N PHE A 209 12.54 -6.76 -9.69
CA PHE A 209 12.64 -6.60 -11.14
C PHE A 209 11.31 -6.88 -11.86
N GLU A 210 10.58 -7.92 -11.43
CA GLU A 210 9.24 -8.24 -11.93
C GLU A 210 8.28 -7.06 -11.71
N ARG A 211 8.30 -6.43 -10.53
CA ARG A 211 7.46 -5.26 -10.22
C ARG A 211 7.76 -4.07 -11.12
N LEU A 212 9.04 -3.72 -11.32
CA LEU A 212 9.43 -2.62 -12.20
C LEU A 212 9.10 -2.91 -13.68
N ALA A 213 9.29 -4.16 -14.12
CA ALA A 213 8.90 -4.57 -15.46
C ALA A 213 7.37 -4.47 -15.63
N MET A 214 6.62 -4.94 -14.64
CA MET A 214 5.16 -4.90 -14.62
C MET A 214 4.62 -3.47 -14.60
N GLU A 215 5.25 -2.54 -13.88
CA GLU A 215 4.87 -1.12 -13.90
C GLU A 215 5.01 -0.52 -15.31
N ASN A 216 6.17 -0.76 -15.94
CA ASN A 216 6.45 -0.25 -17.27
C ASN A 216 5.49 -0.82 -18.33
N GLU A 217 5.16 -2.10 -18.23
CA GLU A 217 4.17 -2.71 -19.13
C GLU A 217 2.75 -2.25 -18.81
N MET A 218 2.39 -2.06 -17.54
CA MET A 218 1.06 -1.58 -17.15
C MET A 218 0.75 -0.19 -17.72
N ARG A 219 1.74 0.71 -17.69
CA ARG A 219 1.60 2.05 -18.31
C ARG A 219 1.29 1.96 -19.81
N LYS A 220 1.96 1.04 -20.52
CA LYS A 220 1.73 0.81 -21.96
C LYS A 220 0.42 0.07 -22.22
N ALA A 221 0.03 -0.84 -21.33
CA ALA A 221 -1.16 -1.67 -21.43
C ALA A 221 -2.45 -0.84 -21.47
N ILE A 222 -2.50 0.26 -20.69
CA ILE A 222 -3.61 1.23 -20.73
C ILE A 222 -3.72 1.86 -22.13
N GLU A 223 -2.60 2.30 -22.71
CA GLU A 223 -2.58 2.91 -24.05
C GLU A 223 -2.88 1.92 -25.17
N ARG A 224 -2.48 0.66 -25.01
CA ARG A 224 -2.65 -0.41 -26.00
C ARG A 224 -3.99 -1.13 -25.93
N GLY A 225 -4.84 -0.82 -24.94
CA GLY A 225 -6.13 -1.49 -24.75
C GLY A 225 -5.98 -2.97 -24.35
N GLU A 226 -4.98 -3.30 -23.54
CA GLU A 226 -4.74 -4.67 -23.05
C GLU A 226 -5.59 -5.03 -21.83
N PHE A 227 -6.28 -4.06 -21.24
CA PHE A 227 -7.28 -4.29 -20.20
C PHE A 227 -8.62 -4.68 -20.79
N ILE A 228 -9.28 -5.64 -20.14
CA ILE A 228 -10.64 -6.08 -20.48
C ILE A 228 -11.49 -6.13 -19.20
N LEU A 229 -12.81 -6.13 -19.36
CA LEU A 229 -13.73 -6.33 -18.25
C LEU A 229 -14.38 -7.71 -18.36
N ASN A 230 -14.32 -8.46 -17.26
CA ASN A 230 -15.22 -9.57 -17.03
C ASN A 230 -16.35 -9.11 -16.10
N TYR A 231 -17.46 -9.82 -16.10
CA TYR A 231 -18.67 -9.47 -15.38
C TYR A 231 -19.10 -10.64 -14.50
N GLN A 232 -19.33 -10.37 -13.23
CA GLN A 232 -19.89 -11.36 -12.30
C GLN A 232 -21.34 -11.00 -11.96
N VAL A 233 -22.23 -12.00 -12.00
CA VAL A 233 -23.66 -11.78 -11.73
C VAL A 233 -23.90 -11.54 -10.25
N LYS A 234 -24.70 -10.50 -9.96
CA LYS A 234 -25.43 -10.33 -8.70
C LYS A 234 -26.84 -10.88 -8.88
N MET A 235 -27.23 -11.83 -8.06
CA MET A 235 -28.55 -12.48 -8.12
C MET A 235 -29.44 -11.94 -7.00
N ASN A 236 -30.68 -11.59 -7.33
CA ASN A 236 -31.69 -11.28 -6.33
C ASN A 236 -32.17 -12.58 -5.66
N LEU A 237 -32.05 -12.66 -4.34
CA LEU A 237 -32.25 -13.90 -3.60
C LEU A 237 -33.72 -14.34 -3.55
N ASP A 238 -34.65 -13.38 -3.62
CA ASP A 238 -36.10 -13.64 -3.59
C ASP A 238 -36.64 -14.16 -4.92
N THR A 239 -36.25 -13.51 -6.02
CA THR A 239 -36.77 -13.81 -7.36
C THR A 239 -35.93 -14.85 -8.09
N GLY A 240 -34.68 -15.04 -7.67
CA GLY A 240 -33.65 -15.73 -8.44
C GLY A 240 -33.16 -14.92 -9.66
N GLY A 241 -33.71 -13.74 -9.95
CA GLY A 241 -33.36 -12.93 -11.11
C GLY A 241 -31.93 -12.37 -11.08
N ILE A 242 -31.37 -12.01 -12.24
CA ILE A 242 -30.18 -11.14 -12.30
C ILE A 242 -30.58 -9.75 -11.80
N ALA A 243 -29.97 -9.31 -10.71
CA ALA A 243 -30.14 -7.97 -10.15
C ALA A 243 -29.15 -6.97 -10.75
N GLY A 244 -27.94 -7.43 -11.04
CA GLY A 244 -26.82 -6.60 -11.45
C GLY A 244 -25.64 -7.41 -11.95
N ALA A 245 -24.60 -6.68 -12.34
CA ALA A 245 -23.29 -7.22 -12.67
C ALA A 245 -22.22 -6.39 -11.96
N GLU A 246 -21.19 -7.04 -11.43
CA GLU A 246 -19.96 -6.35 -11.03
C GLU A 246 -18.95 -6.41 -12.18
N ALA A 247 -18.41 -5.25 -12.57
CA ALA A 247 -17.36 -5.13 -13.57
C ALA A 247 -15.99 -5.36 -12.93
N LEU A 248 -15.37 -6.47 -13.31
CA LEU A 248 -14.10 -6.94 -12.78
C LEU A 248 -13.03 -6.83 -13.85
N VAL A 249 -12.11 -5.88 -13.66
CA VAL A 249 -11.00 -5.66 -14.59
C VAL A 249 -10.08 -6.88 -14.68
N ARG A 250 -9.56 -7.17 -15.87
CA ARG A 250 -8.54 -8.17 -16.11
C ARG A 250 -7.50 -7.60 -17.05
N TRP A 251 -6.25 -7.99 -16.87
CA TRP A 251 -5.19 -7.57 -17.79
C TRP A 251 -4.82 -8.74 -18.70
N LYS A 252 -5.07 -8.58 -20.00
CA LYS A 252 -4.67 -9.52 -21.03
C LYS A 252 -3.25 -9.19 -21.50
N HIS A 253 -2.27 -9.57 -20.69
CA HIS A 253 -0.85 -9.36 -20.98
C HIS A 253 -0.42 -10.24 -22.17
N PRO A 254 0.36 -9.72 -23.14
CA PRO A 254 0.81 -10.48 -24.31
C PRO A 254 1.57 -11.77 -23.96
N ASP A 255 2.52 -11.69 -23.01
CA ASP A 255 3.34 -12.82 -22.61
C ASP A 255 2.78 -13.65 -21.43
N LEU A 256 2.21 -12.99 -20.40
CA LEU A 256 1.73 -13.66 -19.19
C LEU A 256 0.28 -14.20 -19.31
N GLY A 257 -0.44 -13.84 -20.38
CA GLY A 257 -1.85 -14.18 -20.53
C GLY A 257 -2.75 -13.34 -19.64
N LEU A 258 -3.76 -13.95 -19.03
CA LEU A 258 -4.74 -13.22 -18.21
C LEU A 258 -4.23 -13.06 -16.77
N VAL A 259 -3.77 -11.85 -16.44
CA VAL A 259 -3.28 -11.50 -15.11
C VAL A 259 -4.45 -11.07 -14.21
N PRO A 260 -4.59 -11.63 -13.00
CA PRO A 260 -5.67 -11.30 -12.08
C PRO A 260 -5.46 -9.93 -11.39
N PRO A 261 -6.53 -9.26 -10.93
CA PRO A 261 -6.45 -7.96 -10.24
C PRO A 261 -5.48 -7.92 -9.06
N ALA A 262 -5.45 -8.99 -8.26
CA ALA A 262 -4.59 -9.06 -7.06
C ALA A 262 -3.10 -8.85 -7.37
N ASP A 263 -2.67 -9.14 -8.60
CA ASP A 263 -1.26 -9.02 -8.98
C ASP A 263 -0.88 -7.62 -9.48
N PHE A 264 -1.84 -6.83 -10.01
CA PHE A 264 -1.54 -5.53 -10.62
C PHE A 264 -2.26 -4.32 -10.00
N ILE A 265 -3.38 -4.50 -9.29
CA ILE A 265 -4.10 -3.39 -8.64
C ILE A 265 -3.23 -2.72 -7.55
N PRO A 266 -2.56 -3.45 -6.63
CA PRO A 266 -1.69 -2.81 -5.64
C PRO A 266 -0.58 -1.97 -6.30
N LEU A 267 0.00 -2.49 -7.38
CA LEU A 267 1.01 -1.77 -8.16
C LEU A 267 0.42 -0.50 -8.80
N ALA A 268 -0.80 -0.59 -9.33
CA ALA A 268 -1.51 0.54 -9.91
C ALA A 268 -1.73 1.66 -8.89
N GLU A 269 -2.09 1.29 -7.65
CA GLU A 269 -2.31 2.23 -6.55
C GLU A 269 -1.00 2.91 -6.14
N ASP A 270 0.05 2.12 -5.89
CA ASP A 270 1.36 2.63 -5.47
C ASP A 270 1.99 3.59 -6.49
N THR A 271 1.73 3.36 -7.78
CA THR A 271 2.31 4.14 -8.89
C THR A 271 1.38 5.25 -9.40
N GLY A 272 0.15 5.34 -8.86
CA GLY A 272 -0.89 6.27 -9.32
C GLY A 272 -1.52 5.90 -10.68
N LEU A 273 -1.13 4.78 -11.30
CA LEU A 273 -1.77 4.25 -12.52
C LEU A 273 -3.22 3.79 -12.30
N ILE A 274 -3.66 3.63 -11.04
CA ILE A 274 -5.04 3.30 -10.70
C ILE A 274 -6.03 4.39 -11.16
N ILE A 275 -5.60 5.66 -11.23
CA ILE A 275 -6.46 6.77 -11.67
C ILE A 275 -6.84 6.62 -13.15
N PRO A 276 -5.88 6.56 -14.11
CA PRO A 276 -6.22 6.37 -15.52
C PRO A 276 -6.86 5.00 -15.79
N LEU A 277 -6.44 3.94 -15.10
CA LEU A 277 -7.08 2.63 -15.24
C LEU A 277 -8.53 2.66 -14.79
N GLY A 278 -8.82 3.24 -13.62
CA GLY A 278 -10.16 3.30 -13.07
C GLY A 278 -11.11 4.16 -13.90
N GLU A 279 -10.62 5.24 -14.51
CA GLU A 279 -11.41 6.01 -15.49
C GLU A 279 -11.78 5.16 -16.72
N TRP A 280 -10.83 4.39 -17.24
CA TRP A 280 -11.09 3.46 -18.33
C TRP A 280 -12.10 2.37 -17.94
N VAL A 281 -11.95 1.76 -16.76
CA VAL A 281 -12.87 0.73 -16.23
C VAL A 281 -14.28 1.29 -16.13
N LEU A 282 -14.45 2.46 -15.51
CA LEU A 282 -15.75 3.10 -15.33
C LEU A 282 -16.42 3.39 -16.68
N ARG A 283 -15.66 3.92 -17.64
CA ARG A 283 -16.14 4.20 -18.99
C ARG A 283 -16.55 2.92 -19.72
N ALA A 284 -15.70 1.90 -19.73
CA ALA A 284 -15.97 0.64 -20.39
C ALA A 284 -17.19 -0.09 -19.78
N ALA A 285 -17.34 -0.07 -18.45
CA ALA A 285 -18.48 -0.65 -17.76
C ALA A 285 -19.80 0.06 -18.13
N CYS A 286 -19.79 1.41 -18.15
CA CYS A 286 -20.95 2.19 -18.56
C CYS A 286 -21.33 1.94 -20.03
N GLN A 287 -20.33 1.91 -20.93
CA GLN A 287 -20.53 1.59 -22.35
C GLN A 287 -21.09 0.18 -22.55
N GLN A 288 -20.57 -0.81 -21.82
CA GLN A 288 -21.05 -2.18 -21.94
C GLN A 288 -22.50 -2.32 -21.47
N ASN A 289 -22.85 -1.75 -20.31
CA ASN A 289 -24.23 -1.82 -19.82
C ASN A 289 -25.20 -1.14 -20.80
N LYS A 290 -24.81 0.02 -21.35
CA LYS A 290 -25.61 0.70 -22.37
C LYS A 290 -25.78 -0.15 -23.63
N ALA A 291 -24.70 -0.79 -24.10
CA ALA A 291 -24.74 -1.66 -25.27
C ALA A 291 -25.65 -2.89 -25.05
N TRP A 292 -25.68 -3.45 -23.83
CA TRP A 292 -26.63 -4.51 -23.48
C TRP A 292 -28.09 -4.02 -23.56
N GLN A 293 -28.39 -2.85 -23.00
CA GLN A 293 -29.74 -2.27 -23.06
C GLN A 293 -30.18 -1.98 -24.50
N ASP A 294 -29.29 -1.43 -25.33
CA ASP A 294 -29.59 -1.11 -26.73
C ASP A 294 -29.81 -2.37 -27.58
N ARG A 295 -29.25 -3.51 -27.15
CA ARG A 295 -29.52 -4.84 -27.73
C ARG A 295 -30.78 -5.52 -27.20
N GLY A 296 -31.50 -4.88 -26.28
CA GLY A 296 -32.77 -5.37 -25.73
C GLY A 296 -32.63 -6.30 -24.52
N LEU A 297 -31.44 -6.41 -23.92
CA LEU A 297 -31.31 -7.07 -22.63
C LEU A 297 -32.01 -6.24 -21.53
N PRO A 298 -32.54 -6.89 -20.48
CA PRO A 298 -33.12 -6.17 -19.35
C PRO A 298 -32.09 -5.21 -18.74
N PRO A 299 -32.49 -3.98 -18.38
CA PRO A 299 -31.57 -3.05 -17.75
C PRO A 299 -31.25 -3.54 -16.33
N ILE A 300 -29.95 -3.64 -16.04
CA ILE A 300 -29.42 -4.09 -14.75
C ILE A 300 -28.46 -3.05 -14.19
N ARG A 301 -28.18 -3.14 -12.88
CA ARG A 301 -27.14 -2.32 -12.26
C ARG A 301 -25.76 -2.83 -12.65
N MET A 302 -24.86 -1.92 -12.97
CA MET A 302 -23.44 -2.19 -13.21
C MET A 302 -22.63 -1.63 -12.06
N ALA A 303 -22.04 -2.50 -11.25
CA ALA A 303 -21.19 -2.15 -10.13
C ALA A 303 -19.74 -1.99 -10.58
N VAL A 304 -19.08 -0.92 -10.11
CA VAL A 304 -17.67 -0.62 -10.40
C VAL A 304 -16.96 -0.24 -9.10
N ASN A 305 -15.89 -0.95 -8.79
CA ASN A 305 -15.02 -0.66 -7.65
C ASN A 305 -14.26 0.65 -7.84
N ILE A 306 -14.22 1.45 -6.77
CA ILE A 306 -13.48 2.71 -6.70
C ILE A 306 -12.37 2.59 -5.66
N SER A 307 -11.12 2.75 -6.10
CA SER A 307 -9.97 2.76 -5.20
C SER A 307 -9.96 3.98 -4.26
N PRO A 308 -9.28 3.90 -3.10
CA PRO A 308 -9.06 5.04 -2.21
C PRO A 308 -8.47 6.26 -2.92
N HIS A 309 -7.51 6.03 -3.83
CA HIS A 309 -6.82 7.08 -4.58
C HIS A 309 -7.75 7.82 -5.54
N GLN A 310 -8.70 7.11 -6.15
CA GLN A 310 -9.73 7.70 -7.01
C GLN A 310 -10.78 8.45 -6.19
N PHE A 311 -11.20 7.90 -5.05
CA PHE A 311 -12.18 8.53 -4.17
C PHE A 311 -11.69 9.87 -3.65
N ASN A 312 -10.41 9.99 -3.34
CA ASN A 312 -9.78 11.24 -2.90
C ASN A 312 -9.53 12.27 -4.02
N GLN A 313 -9.82 11.96 -5.29
CA GLN A 313 -9.74 12.97 -6.36
C GLN A 313 -10.89 13.96 -6.26
N ALA A 314 -10.56 15.25 -6.15
CA ALA A 314 -11.53 16.33 -6.04
C ALA A 314 -12.54 16.39 -7.22
N ASP A 315 -12.21 15.80 -8.37
CA ASP A 315 -13.01 15.85 -9.58
C ASP A 315 -13.78 14.55 -9.90
N LEU A 316 -13.80 13.56 -9.00
CA LEU A 316 -14.43 12.25 -9.24
C LEU A 316 -15.88 12.39 -9.72
N VAL A 317 -16.70 13.17 -9.01
CA VAL A 317 -18.11 13.43 -9.37
C VAL A 317 -18.23 14.03 -10.78
N GLY A 318 -17.31 14.93 -11.13
CA GLY A 318 -17.24 15.55 -12.45
C GLY A 318 -16.93 14.53 -13.54
N ARG A 319 -15.98 13.62 -13.29
CA ARG A 319 -15.62 12.53 -14.22
C ARG A 319 -16.77 11.55 -14.42
N VAL A 320 -17.40 11.10 -13.32
CA VAL A 320 -18.57 10.20 -13.38
C VAL A 320 -19.69 10.83 -14.20
N ARG A 321 -20.01 12.11 -13.95
CA ARG A 321 -21.00 12.87 -14.73
C ARG A 321 -20.63 12.93 -16.22
N GLY A 322 -19.36 13.19 -16.54
CA GLY A 322 -18.85 13.23 -17.90
C GLY A 322 -19.00 11.89 -18.63
N ILE A 323 -18.63 10.79 -17.96
CA ILE A 323 -18.73 9.44 -18.52
C ILE A 323 -20.19 9.02 -18.73
N LEU A 324 -21.08 9.27 -17.78
CA LEU A 324 -22.51 8.99 -17.95
C LEU A 324 -23.11 9.78 -19.13
N ALA A 325 -22.71 11.05 -19.30
CA ALA A 325 -23.14 11.86 -20.44
C ALA A 325 -22.56 11.36 -21.77
N GLU A 326 -21.29 10.95 -21.80
CA GLU A 326 -20.61 10.40 -22.99
C GLU A 326 -21.24 9.06 -23.43
N THR A 327 -21.51 8.17 -22.47
CA THR A 327 -22.02 6.83 -22.73
C THR A 327 -23.53 6.78 -22.91
N GLY A 328 -24.26 7.74 -22.35
CA GLY A 328 -25.72 7.76 -22.36
C GLY A 328 -26.37 6.73 -21.45
N LEU A 329 -25.61 6.14 -20.50
CA LEU A 329 -26.18 5.28 -19.46
C LEU A 329 -26.94 6.13 -18.44
N GLU A 330 -28.17 5.72 -18.10
CA GLU A 330 -28.91 6.39 -17.03
C GLU A 330 -28.19 6.17 -15.68
N PRO A 331 -27.97 7.23 -14.87
CA PRO A 331 -27.19 7.13 -13.63
C PRO A 331 -27.65 6.04 -12.65
N SER A 332 -28.94 5.74 -12.62
CA SER A 332 -29.57 4.73 -11.76
C SER A 332 -29.10 3.30 -12.02
N PHE A 333 -28.46 3.04 -13.17
CA PHE A 333 -27.86 1.76 -13.54
C PHE A 333 -26.36 1.69 -13.29
N LEU A 334 -25.74 2.74 -12.76
CA LEU A 334 -24.37 2.71 -12.27
C LEU A 334 -24.38 2.60 -10.75
N GLU A 335 -23.64 1.61 -10.24
CA GLU A 335 -23.34 1.44 -8.83
C GLU A 335 -21.83 1.62 -8.62
N LEU A 336 -21.45 2.46 -7.66
CA LEU A 336 -20.06 2.63 -7.26
C LEU A 336 -19.82 1.97 -5.91
N GLU A 337 -18.85 1.07 -5.88
CA GLU A 337 -18.47 0.32 -4.68
C GLU A 337 -17.24 0.98 -4.06
N VAL A 338 -17.32 1.26 -2.77
CA VAL A 338 -16.24 1.89 -2.00
C VAL A 338 -15.98 1.07 -0.75
N THR A 339 -14.73 0.75 -0.46
CA THR A 339 -14.40 -0.06 0.70
C THR A 339 -14.67 0.70 2.01
N GLU A 340 -14.96 -0.05 3.07
CA GLU A 340 -15.20 0.50 4.41
C GLU A 340 -14.07 1.44 4.87
N SER A 341 -12.81 1.06 4.61
CA SER A 341 -11.62 1.82 5.01
C SER A 341 -11.57 3.23 4.39
N VAL A 342 -12.00 3.36 3.13
CA VAL A 342 -12.02 4.66 2.42
C VAL A 342 -12.97 5.64 3.09
N LEU A 343 -14.11 5.15 3.56
CA LEU A 343 -15.12 5.99 4.20
C LEU A 343 -14.68 6.50 5.57
N MET A 344 -13.84 5.73 6.27
CA MET A 344 -13.40 6.05 7.62
C MET A 344 -12.24 7.05 7.66
N GLU A 345 -11.42 7.14 6.60
CA GLU A 345 -10.24 8.03 6.59
C GLU A 345 -10.64 9.52 6.57
N HIS A 346 -11.64 9.90 5.78
CA HIS A 346 -12.08 11.29 5.59
C HIS A 346 -13.60 11.45 5.49
N MET A 347 -14.29 11.24 6.61
CA MET A 347 -15.75 11.11 6.66
C MET A 347 -16.56 12.30 6.14
N ASP A 348 -16.21 13.54 6.48
CA ASP A 348 -16.97 14.71 6.03
C ASP A 348 -16.87 14.88 4.50
N ILE A 349 -15.70 14.59 3.95
CA ILE A 349 -15.44 14.62 2.50
C ILE A 349 -16.18 13.46 1.83
N ALA A 350 -16.10 12.26 2.39
CA ALA A 350 -16.82 11.09 1.90
C ALA A 350 -18.32 11.31 1.85
N ALA A 351 -18.91 11.85 2.92
CA ALA A 351 -20.33 12.16 2.99
C ALA A 351 -20.75 13.22 1.96
N PHE A 352 -19.93 14.24 1.74
CA PHE A 352 -20.16 15.24 0.69
C PHE A 352 -20.14 14.61 -0.71
N MET A 353 -19.10 13.83 -1.03
CA MET A 353 -18.96 13.21 -2.35
C MET A 353 -20.06 12.18 -2.64
N LEU A 354 -20.43 11.36 -1.66
CA LEU A 354 -21.53 10.40 -1.82
C LEU A 354 -22.89 11.10 -1.99
N ASN A 355 -23.13 12.24 -1.32
CA ASN A 355 -24.34 13.03 -1.56
C ASN A 355 -24.37 13.62 -2.98
N GLU A 356 -23.23 14.06 -3.50
CA GLU A 356 -23.12 14.55 -4.88
C GLU A 356 -23.36 13.42 -5.90
N LEU A 357 -22.80 12.24 -5.68
CA LEU A 357 -23.05 11.04 -6.51
C LEU A 357 -24.53 10.62 -6.45
N ARG A 358 -25.13 10.58 -5.27
CA ARG A 358 -26.57 10.33 -5.11
C ARG A 358 -27.42 11.38 -5.82
N SER A 359 -27.00 12.65 -5.81
CA SER A 359 -27.69 13.74 -6.51
C SER A 359 -27.59 13.62 -8.04
N LEU A 360 -26.58 12.92 -8.56
CA LEU A 360 -26.54 12.48 -9.97
C LEU A 360 -27.52 11.35 -10.27
N GLY A 361 -27.98 10.62 -9.25
CA GLY A 361 -28.78 9.40 -9.38
C GLY A 361 -27.95 8.12 -9.42
N VAL A 362 -26.64 8.20 -9.12
CA VAL A 362 -25.75 7.03 -9.02
C VAL A 362 -25.99 6.30 -7.71
N VAL A 363 -26.02 4.98 -7.75
CA VAL A 363 -26.15 4.11 -6.58
C VAL A 363 -24.77 3.93 -5.94
N THR A 364 -24.72 3.87 -4.61
CA THR A 364 -23.45 3.66 -3.89
C THR A 364 -23.57 2.54 -2.87
N SER A 365 -22.53 1.71 -2.79
CA SER A 365 -22.47 0.58 -1.86
C SER A 365 -21.14 0.56 -1.10
N ILE A 366 -21.18 0.07 0.14
CA ILE A 366 -19.96 -0.20 0.91
C ILE A 366 -19.50 -1.62 0.60
N ASP A 367 -18.23 -1.76 0.24
CA ASP A 367 -17.58 -3.04 0.03
C ASP A 367 -16.73 -3.50 1.24
N ASP A 368 -16.45 -4.79 1.29
CA ASP A 368 -15.67 -5.48 2.33
C ASP A 368 -16.16 -5.21 3.77
N PHE A 369 -17.48 -5.06 3.97
CA PHE A 369 -18.03 -4.63 5.25
C PHE A 369 -17.84 -5.66 6.35
N GLY A 370 -17.34 -5.21 7.50
CA GLY A 370 -17.14 -6.04 8.71
C GLY A 370 -15.68 -6.44 8.94
N THR A 371 -14.79 -6.21 7.97
CA THR A 371 -13.35 -6.43 8.12
C THR A 371 -12.65 -5.27 8.85
N GLY A 372 -13.32 -4.10 8.96
CA GLY A 372 -12.82 -2.88 9.59
C GLY A 372 -13.53 -2.49 10.90
N TYR A 373 -13.08 -1.38 11.48
CA TYR A 373 -13.70 -0.79 12.68
C TYR A 373 -14.78 0.23 12.31
N SER A 374 -15.95 -0.22 11.88
CA SER A 374 -17.09 0.66 11.66
C SER A 374 -17.70 1.15 12.96
N SER A 375 -17.75 2.47 13.16
CA SER A 375 -18.65 3.04 14.16
C SER A 375 -20.05 3.18 13.57
N LEU A 376 -20.98 2.40 14.13
CA LEU A 376 -22.41 2.37 13.78
C LEU A 376 -23.05 3.77 13.73
N ALA A 377 -22.56 4.71 14.55
CA ALA A 377 -23.02 6.08 14.55
C ALA A 377 -22.77 6.80 13.21
N TYR A 378 -21.76 6.37 12.46
CA TYR A 378 -21.34 6.97 11.20
C TYR A 378 -22.08 6.41 9.99
N LEU A 379 -22.34 5.09 9.94
CA LEU A 379 -23.17 4.50 8.89
C LEU A 379 -24.51 5.21 8.74
N LYS A 380 -25.11 5.67 9.85
CA LYS A 380 -26.37 6.43 9.84
C LYS A 380 -26.29 7.78 9.11
N ARG A 381 -25.10 8.36 8.99
CA ARG A 381 -24.88 9.70 8.40
C ARG A 381 -24.44 9.65 6.93
N ILE A 382 -23.99 8.49 6.45
CA ILE A 382 -23.45 8.36 5.10
C ILE A 382 -24.60 7.99 4.14
N PRO A 383 -24.74 8.69 3.01
CA PRO A 383 -25.82 8.48 2.05
C PRO A 383 -25.53 7.29 1.11
N ILE A 384 -25.42 6.09 1.67
CA ILE A 384 -25.26 4.83 0.93
C ILE A 384 -26.61 4.13 0.67
N ASP A 385 -26.62 3.21 -0.30
CA ASP A 385 -27.83 2.49 -0.73
C ASP A 385 -27.74 0.98 -0.45
N ALA A 386 -26.52 0.42 -0.40
CA ALA A 386 -26.29 -0.98 -0.11
C ALA A 386 -25.01 -1.24 0.69
N LEU A 387 -24.93 -2.43 1.27
CA LEU A 387 -23.80 -2.94 2.03
C LEU A 387 -23.46 -4.33 1.53
N LYS A 388 -22.19 -4.57 1.20
CA LYS A 388 -21.66 -5.85 0.74
C LYS A 388 -20.94 -6.55 1.89
N ILE A 389 -21.38 -7.74 2.25
CA ILE A 389 -20.76 -8.58 3.29
C ILE A 389 -19.57 -9.30 2.68
N ASP A 390 -18.40 -9.10 3.29
CA ASP A 390 -17.14 -9.69 2.81
C ASP A 390 -17.20 -11.22 2.76
N ALA A 391 -16.57 -11.78 1.71
CA ALA A 391 -16.49 -13.22 1.48
C ALA A 391 -15.84 -14.00 2.64
N SER A 392 -14.99 -13.36 3.46
CA SER A 392 -14.35 -13.98 4.62
C SER A 392 -15.37 -14.53 5.62
N PHE A 393 -16.54 -13.89 5.75
CA PHE A 393 -17.60 -14.34 6.64
C PHE A 393 -18.48 -15.45 6.04
N MET A 394 -18.36 -15.73 4.72
CA MET A 394 -19.17 -16.78 4.09
C MET A 394 -18.58 -18.17 4.24
N HIS A 395 -17.26 -18.30 4.29
CA HIS A 395 -16.60 -19.61 4.28
C HIS A 395 -16.99 -20.49 5.47
N GLU A 396 -17.22 -19.91 6.65
CA GLU A 396 -17.52 -20.67 7.88
C GLU A 396 -18.95 -20.45 8.40
N ILE A 397 -19.82 -19.77 7.66
CA ILE A 397 -21.19 -19.40 8.10
C ILE A 397 -22.09 -20.59 8.48
N THR A 398 -21.76 -21.80 8.03
CA THR A 398 -22.50 -23.04 8.34
C THR A 398 -21.85 -23.89 9.42
N THR A 399 -20.61 -23.56 9.82
CA THR A 399 -19.78 -24.36 10.73
C THR A 399 -19.30 -23.62 11.98
N ASP A 400 -19.20 -22.29 11.93
CA ASP A 400 -18.88 -21.41 13.04
C ASP A 400 -20.11 -20.59 13.44
N GLU A 401 -20.55 -20.73 14.69
CA GLU A 401 -21.69 -19.97 15.23
C GLU A 401 -21.41 -18.46 15.29
N GLY A 402 -20.14 -18.05 15.47
CA GLY A 402 -19.73 -16.65 15.51
C GLY A 402 -19.92 -15.93 14.18
N ASP A 403 -19.47 -16.51 13.07
CA ASP A 403 -19.65 -15.91 11.74
C ASP A 403 -21.13 -15.85 11.34
N ALA A 404 -21.90 -16.89 11.67
CA ALA A 404 -23.35 -16.89 11.47
C ALA A 404 -24.05 -15.74 12.24
N GLU A 405 -23.68 -15.52 13.51
CA GLU A 405 -24.21 -14.41 14.31
C GLU A 405 -23.81 -13.05 13.74
N ILE A 406 -22.57 -12.88 13.29
CA ILE A 406 -22.07 -11.65 12.68
C ILE A 406 -22.85 -11.32 11.41
N VAL A 407 -22.99 -12.28 10.49
CA VAL A 407 -23.72 -12.07 9.22
C VAL A 407 -25.18 -11.72 9.49
N SER A 408 -25.84 -12.43 10.41
CA SER A 408 -27.22 -12.13 10.81
C SER A 408 -27.36 -10.72 11.40
N ALA A 409 -26.40 -10.30 12.24
CA ALA A 409 -26.37 -8.97 12.81
C ALA A 409 -26.14 -7.87 11.74
N ILE A 410 -25.26 -8.11 10.76
CA ILE A 410 -25.02 -7.20 9.65
C ILE A 410 -26.28 -7.02 8.79
N ILE A 411 -26.97 -8.13 8.46
CA ILE A 411 -28.23 -8.08 7.70
C ILE A 411 -29.28 -7.25 8.46
N GLY A 412 -29.49 -7.55 9.74
CA GLY A 412 -30.44 -6.82 10.58
C GLY A 412 -30.10 -5.33 10.72
N LEU A 413 -28.81 -4.99 10.85
CA LEU A 413 -28.34 -3.60 10.89
C LEU A 413 -28.65 -2.86 9.59
N ALA A 414 -28.29 -3.44 8.45
CA ALA A 414 -28.48 -2.83 7.14
C ALA A 414 -29.96 -2.53 6.88
N HIS A 415 -30.86 -3.47 7.16
CA HIS A 415 -32.30 -3.26 7.00
C HIS A 415 -32.87 -2.21 7.95
N ASN A 416 -32.38 -2.14 9.19
CA ASN A 416 -32.74 -1.06 10.12
C ASN A 416 -32.33 0.33 9.61
N LEU A 417 -31.26 0.39 8.81
CA LEU A 417 -30.81 1.59 8.11
C LEU A 417 -31.43 1.76 6.72
N ARG A 418 -32.32 0.85 6.30
CA ARG A 418 -32.98 0.81 4.98
C ARG A 418 -31.99 0.64 3.81
N LEU A 419 -30.91 -0.08 4.06
CA LEU A 419 -29.91 -0.44 3.06
C LEU A 419 -30.22 -1.84 2.52
N LYS A 420 -29.90 -2.06 1.25
CA LYS A 420 -29.85 -3.41 0.69
C LYS A 420 -28.60 -4.13 1.18
N VAL A 421 -28.67 -5.45 1.24
CA VAL A 421 -27.54 -6.31 1.59
C VAL A 421 -27.19 -7.22 0.43
N VAL A 422 -25.90 -7.22 0.07
CA VAL A 422 -25.31 -8.15 -0.88
C VAL A 422 -24.36 -9.06 -0.12
N ALA A 423 -24.52 -10.38 -0.21
CA ALA A 423 -23.53 -11.31 0.36
C ALA A 423 -22.56 -11.80 -0.73
N GLU A 424 -21.26 -11.66 -0.51
CA GLU A 424 -20.23 -12.04 -1.45
C GLU A 424 -19.60 -13.40 -1.15
N GLY A 425 -18.99 -14.06 -2.13
CA GLY A 425 -18.30 -15.33 -1.88
C GLY A 425 -19.23 -16.51 -1.60
N VAL A 426 -20.47 -16.48 -2.10
CA VAL A 426 -21.42 -17.59 -1.96
C VAL A 426 -21.03 -18.76 -2.89
N GLU A 427 -20.72 -19.91 -2.30
CA GLU A 427 -20.21 -21.11 -2.96
C GLU A 427 -21.08 -22.37 -2.73
N THR A 428 -21.96 -22.40 -1.70
CA THR A 428 -22.78 -23.58 -1.37
C THR A 428 -24.28 -23.29 -1.24
N GLU A 429 -25.13 -24.30 -1.45
CA GLU A 429 -26.59 -24.15 -1.32
C GLU A 429 -27.01 -23.90 0.14
N GLU A 430 -26.25 -24.43 1.10
CA GLU A 430 -26.47 -24.21 2.52
C GLU A 430 -26.27 -22.74 2.90
N GLN A 431 -25.27 -22.05 2.32
CA GLN A 431 -25.07 -20.62 2.49
C GLN A 431 -26.26 -19.82 1.94
N ILE A 432 -26.78 -20.18 0.76
CA ILE A 432 -28.00 -19.56 0.19
C ILE A 432 -29.19 -19.74 1.14
N ALA A 433 -29.38 -20.95 1.69
CA ALA A 433 -30.48 -21.25 2.60
C ALA A 433 -30.39 -20.41 3.89
N PHE A 434 -29.17 -20.26 4.44
CA PHE A 434 -28.90 -19.40 5.58
C PHE A 434 -29.19 -17.93 5.27
N LEU A 435 -28.64 -17.39 4.18
CA LEU A 435 -28.81 -15.98 3.80
C LEU A 435 -30.28 -15.65 3.56
N ARG A 436 -31.03 -16.57 2.93
CA ARG A 436 -32.46 -16.40 2.70
C ARG A 436 -33.26 -16.42 4.01
N SER A 437 -32.95 -17.32 4.95
CA SER A 437 -33.68 -17.38 6.22
C SER A 437 -33.50 -16.12 7.07
N HIS A 438 -32.41 -15.39 6.85
CA HIS A 438 -32.11 -14.11 7.50
C HIS A 438 -32.51 -12.88 6.68
N GLY A 439 -33.04 -13.07 5.47
CA GLY A 439 -33.60 -11.99 4.65
C GLY A 439 -32.59 -11.22 3.79
N CYS A 440 -31.41 -11.78 3.50
CA CYS A 440 -30.45 -11.15 2.58
C CYS A 440 -31.09 -10.85 1.21
N ASP A 441 -30.82 -9.67 0.63
CA ASP A 441 -31.52 -9.19 -0.58
C ASP A 441 -30.92 -9.76 -1.88
N GLU A 442 -29.58 -9.72 -1.98
CA GLU A 442 -28.82 -10.07 -3.18
C GLU A 442 -27.60 -10.93 -2.80
N ILE A 443 -27.17 -11.81 -3.70
CA ILE A 443 -26.00 -12.67 -3.50
C ILE A 443 -25.07 -12.62 -4.71
N GLN A 444 -23.79 -12.84 -4.44
CA GLN A 444 -22.74 -12.95 -5.44
C GLN A 444 -21.74 -14.03 -5.02
N GLY A 445 -21.29 -14.83 -5.98
CA GLY A 445 -20.29 -15.87 -5.71
C GLY A 445 -20.23 -16.92 -6.82
N TYR A 446 -19.31 -17.87 -6.69
CA TYR A 446 -19.05 -18.87 -7.73
C TYR A 446 -20.19 -19.88 -7.91
N LEU A 447 -21.06 -20.04 -6.91
CA LEU A 447 -22.28 -20.82 -7.08
C LEU A 447 -23.27 -20.17 -8.06
N VAL A 448 -23.29 -18.83 -8.10
CA VAL A 448 -24.12 -18.05 -9.02
C VAL A 448 -23.46 -17.97 -10.39
N SER A 449 -22.25 -17.42 -10.45
CA SER A 449 -21.44 -17.34 -11.66
C SER A 449 -19.99 -17.04 -11.31
N ARG A 450 -19.07 -17.61 -12.10
CA ARG A 450 -17.71 -17.06 -12.18
C ARG A 450 -17.74 -15.75 -12.98
N PRO A 451 -16.76 -14.86 -12.82
CA PRO A 451 -16.60 -13.71 -13.72
C PRO A 451 -16.45 -14.18 -15.17
N VAL A 452 -17.34 -13.73 -16.06
CA VAL A 452 -17.40 -14.14 -17.48
C VAL A 452 -17.20 -12.95 -18.43
N SER A 453 -16.90 -13.22 -19.71
CA SER A 453 -16.85 -12.15 -20.72
C SER A 453 -18.24 -11.55 -20.98
N ALA A 454 -18.30 -10.41 -21.67
CA ALA A 454 -19.56 -9.77 -22.03
C ALA A 454 -20.49 -10.71 -22.84
N GLU A 455 -19.94 -11.46 -23.80
CA GLU A 455 -20.71 -12.36 -24.66
C GLU A 455 -21.29 -13.54 -23.86
N ASN A 456 -20.53 -14.06 -22.91
CA ASN A 456 -20.98 -15.15 -22.05
C ASN A 456 -22.00 -14.65 -21.00
N PHE A 457 -21.86 -13.41 -20.52
CA PHE A 457 -22.81 -12.79 -19.61
C PHE A 457 -24.20 -12.67 -20.24
N GLU A 458 -24.28 -12.31 -21.52
CA GLU A 458 -25.54 -12.20 -22.26
C GLU A 458 -26.29 -13.53 -22.35
N GLN A 459 -25.55 -14.64 -22.53
CA GLN A 459 -26.13 -15.98 -22.59
C GLN A 459 -26.80 -16.38 -21.27
N LEU A 460 -26.40 -15.80 -20.13
CA LEU A 460 -27.02 -16.08 -18.83
C LEU A 460 -28.46 -15.59 -18.75
N PHE A 461 -28.84 -14.56 -19.53
CA PHE A 461 -30.24 -14.12 -19.63
C PHE A 461 -31.09 -15.05 -20.48
N GLU A 462 -30.51 -15.72 -21.48
CA GLU A 462 -31.24 -16.57 -22.41
C GLU A 462 -31.54 -17.96 -21.83
N GLN A 463 -30.71 -18.41 -20.90
CA GLN A 463 -30.70 -19.81 -20.48
C GLN A 463 -31.65 -20.15 -19.32
N ASP A 464 -32.45 -19.20 -18.80
CA ASP A 464 -33.22 -19.38 -17.54
C ASP A 464 -32.33 -19.98 -16.41
N LEU A 465 -31.01 -19.83 -16.53
CA LEU A 465 -29.97 -20.56 -15.78
C LEU A 465 -29.72 -19.97 -14.40
N LEU A 466 -30.61 -19.08 -14.00
CA LEU A 466 -30.66 -18.58 -12.66
C LEU A 466 -31.26 -19.67 -11.79
N PHE A 467 -30.40 -20.25 -10.97
CA PHE A 467 -30.70 -21.21 -9.92
C PHE A 467 -32.18 -21.14 -9.50
N GLN A 468 -32.96 -22.17 -9.84
CA GLN A 468 -34.30 -22.34 -9.29
C GLN A 468 -34.13 -23.04 -7.94
N PRO A 469 -34.08 -22.29 -6.82
CA PRO A 469 -33.97 -22.92 -5.52
C PRO A 469 -35.16 -23.86 -5.30
N PRO A 470 -34.97 -24.98 -4.59
CA PRO A 470 -36.07 -25.87 -4.26
C PRO A 470 -37.19 -25.11 -3.52
N GLY A 471 -38.40 -25.11 -4.10
CA GLY A 471 -39.60 -24.52 -3.48
C GLY A 471 -40.34 -23.44 -4.30
N VAL A 472 -39.74 -22.87 -5.34
CA VAL A 472 -40.41 -21.88 -6.20
C VAL A 472 -41.15 -22.60 -7.33
N ARG A 473 -42.47 -22.74 -7.22
CA ARG A 473 -43.31 -23.23 -8.33
C ARG A 473 -43.32 -22.21 -9.47
N SER A 474 -42.77 -22.57 -10.62
CA SER A 474 -42.93 -21.79 -11.85
C SER A 474 -44.42 -21.63 -12.20
N ARG A 475 -44.86 -20.38 -12.46
CA ARG A 475 -46.11 -20.17 -13.20
C ARG A 475 -45.81 -20.54 -14.66
N PRO A 476 -46.61 -21.42 -15.30
CA PRO A 476 -46.35 -21.80 -16.68
C PRO A 476 -46.48 -20.57 -17.57
N ALA A 477 -45.46 -20.35 -18.42
CA ALA A 477 -45.50 -19.35 -19.48
C ALA A 477 -46.76 -19.55 -20.32
N LYS A 478 -47.67 -18.57 -20.31
CA LYS A 478 -48.74 -18.49 -21.29
C LYS A 478 -48.11 -18.29 -22.66
N ARG A 479 -47.92 -19.38 -23.42
CA ARG A 479 -47.74 -19.31 -24.87
C ARG A 479 -48.93 -18.54 -25.44
N LYS A 480 -48.71 -17.31 -25.90
CA LYS A 480 -49.65 -16.62 -26.78
C LYS A 480 -49.72 -17.41 -28.09
N LYS A 481 -50.95 -17.77 -28.49
CA LYS A 481 -51.26 -18.29 -29.82
C LYS A 481 -51.19 -17.18 -30.85
#